data_AF-A0A856MBN5-F1
#
_entry.id   AF-A0A856MBN5-F1
#
_cell.length_a   1.000
_cell.length_b   1.000
_cell.length_c   1.000
_cell.angle_alpha   90.00
_cell.angle_beta   90.00
_cell.angle_gamma   90.00
#
_symmetry.space_group_name_H-M   'P 1'
#
loop_
_entity.id
_entity.type
_entity.pdbx_description
1 polymer ?
#
loop_
_entity_poly.entity_id
_entity_poly.type
_entity_poly.pdbx_seq_one_letter_code
_entity_poly.pdbx_strand_id
1 'polypeptide(L)' 'MAATKAEKKDAKDLCELILASQGISYDDWLHDQHNAVVSKHSNILKKAVKQMVSKPATSEQHN' A
#
# COMPACT_ATOMS: atom_id res chain seq x y z
N MET A 1 -6.01 -13.60 12.16
CA MET A 1 -5.27 -13.42 13.43
C MET A 1 -4.39 -12.19 13.27
N ALA A 2 -4.64 -11.12 14.03
CA ALA A 2 -3.81 -9.92 13.96
C ALA A 2 -2.52 -10.15 14.74
N ALA A 3 -1.36 -9.93 14.13
CA ALA A 3 -0.07 -10.04 14.80
C ALA A 3 -0.08 -9.19 16.08
N THR A 4 0.30 -9.81 17.19
CA THR A 4 0.37 -9.14 18.49
C THR A 4 1.40 -8.01 18.46
N LYS A 5 1.25 -7.03 19.35
CA LYS A 5 2.14 -5.85 19.39
C LYS A 5 3.62 -6.24 19.59
N ALA A 6 3.87 -7.37 20.27
CA ALA A 6 5.19 -7.96 20.46
C ALA A 6 5.75 -8.49 19.14
N GLU A 7 4.99 -9.34 18.43
CA GLU A 7 5.41 -9.91 17.14
C GLU A 7 5.72 -8.84 16.08
N LYS A 8 4.97 -7.73 16.09
CA LYS A 8 5.26 -6.60 15.18
C LYS A 8 6.58 -5.90 15.49
N LYS A 9 6.96 -5.85 16.77
CA LYS A 9 8.22 -5.24 17.20
C LYS A 9 9.39 -6.17 16.87
N ASP A 10 9.29 -7.45 17.22
CA ASP A 10 10.32 -8.44 16.90
C ASP A 10 10.57 -8.55 15.40
N ALA A 11 9.50 -8.56 14.59
CA ALA A 11 9.63 -8.57 13.13
C ALA A 11 10.30 -7.30 12.59
N LYS A 12 10.03 -6.14 13.19
CA LYS A 12 10.66 -4.88 12.80
C LYS A 12 12.15 -4.89 13.16
N ASP A 13 12.49 -5.23 14.40
CA ASP A 13 13.86 -5.25 14.89
C ASP A 13 14.72 -6.25 14.09
N LEU A 14 14.16 -7.42 13.76
CA LEU A 14 14.81 -8.40 12.89
C LEU A 14 15.01 -7.87 11.46
N CYS A 15 14.02 -7.18 10.91
CA CYS A 15 14.08 -6.60 9.57
C CYS A 15 15.14 -5.49 9.49
N GLU A 16 15.21 -4.61 10.50
CA GLU A 16 16.26 -3.60 10.63
C GLU A 16 17.66 -4.23 10.66
N LEU A 17 17.87 -5.30 11.45
CA LEU A 17 19.14 -6.01 11.51
C LEU A 17 19.54 -6.66 10.18
N ILE A 18 18.59 -7.30 9.49
CA ILE A 18 18.84 -7.93 8.19
C ILE A 18 19.22 -6.87 7.15
N LEU A 19 18.51 -5.75 7.10
CA LEU A 19 18.79 -4.67 6.14
C LEU A 19 20.11 -3.96 6.46
N ALA A 20 20.39 -3.72 7.74
CA ALA A 20 21.67 -3.17 8.17
C ALA A 20 22.86 -4.07 7.77
N SER A 21 22.71 -5.40 7.86
CA SER A 21 23.75 -6.34 7.40
C SER A 21 24.05 -6.25 5.91
N GLN A 22 23.09 -5.76 5.12
CA GLN A 22 23.20 -5.55 3.68
C GLN A 22 23.59 -4.11 3.31
N GLY A 23 23.79 -3.25 4.31
CA GLY A 23 24.08 -1.81 4.12
C GLY A 23 22.86 -1.00 3.64
N ILE A 24 21.65 -1.52 3.82
CA ILE A 24 20.40 -0.88 3.41
C ILE A 24 19.76 -0.21 4.62
N SER A 25 19.36 1.05 4.49
CA SER A 25 18.60 1.76 5.51
C SER A 25 17.16 1.24 5.56
N TYR A 26 16.66 0.99 6.77
CA TYR A 26 15.28 0.55 6.98
C TYR A 26 14.27 1.56 6.44
N ASP A 27 14.51 2.87 6.64
CA ASP A 27 13.64 3.93 6.13
C ASP A 27 13.58 3.96 4.61
N ASP A 28 14.71 3.78 3.92
CA ASP A 28 14.76 3.75 2.46
C ASP A 28 14.03 2.52 1.91
N TRP A 29 14.24 1.36 2.53
CA TRP A 29 13.52 0.14 2.18
C TRP A 29 12.01 0.28 2.40
N LEU A 30 11.60 0.85 3.55
CA LEU A 30 10.20 1.06 3.87
C LEU A 30 9.54 2.03 2.89
N HIS A 31 10.25 3.08 2.50
CA HIS A 31 9.80 4.03 1.49
C HIS A 31 9.59 3.34 0.13
N ASP A 32 10.52 2.46 -0.28
CA ASP A 32 10.40 1.68 -1.51
C ASP A 32 9.20 0.71 -1.46
N GLN A 33 8.97 0.04 -0.33
CA GLN A 33 7.79 -0.81 -0.14
C GLN A 33 6.48 -0.02 -0.23
N HIS A 34 6.41 1.17 0.36
CA HIS A 34 5.26 2.06 0.20
C HIS A 34 5.05 2.46 -1.27
N ASN A 35 6.11 2.84 -1.98
CA ASN A 35 6.04 3.17 -3.39
C ASN A 35 5.62 1.97 -4.26
N ALA A 36 6.08 0.76 -3.95
CA ALA A 36 5.68 -0.46 -4.63
C ALA A 36 4.19 -0.75 -4.44
N VAL A 37 3.67 -0.59 -3.23
CA VAL A 37 2.23 -0.72 -2.94
C VAL A 37 1.44 0.35 -3.69
N VAL A 38 1.86 1.61 -3.62
CA VAL A 38 1.19 2.72 -4.32
C VAL A 38 1.20 2.47 -5.82
N SER A 39 2.32 2.07 -6.41
CA SER A 39 2.44 1.81 -7.84
C SER A 39 1.56 0.65 -8.29
N LYS A 40 1.56 -0.46 -7.54
CA LYS A 40 0.71 -1.64 -7.79
C LYS A 40 -0.78 -1.30 -7.74
N HIS A 41 -1.18 -0.47 -6.78
CA HIS A 41 -2.57 -0.05 -6.63
C HIS A 41 -2.93 1.16 -7.47
N SER A 42 -1.96 1.91 -8.02
CA SER A 42 -2.21 3.03 -8.92
C SER A 42 -2.93 2.56 -10.18
N ASN A 43 -2.65 1.34 -10.65
CA ASN A 43 -3.33 0.76 -11.80
C ASN A 43 -4.77 0.36 -11.45
N ILE A 44 -5.00 -0.08 -10.22
CA ILE A 44 -6.34 -0.39 -9.70
C ILE A 44 -7.14 0.89 -9.50
N LEU A 45 -6.53 1.93 -8.91
CA LEU A 45 -7.09 3.26 -8.76
C LEU A 45 -7.39 3.90 -10.12
N LYS A 46 -6.48 3.79 -11.10
CA LYS A 46 -6.74 4.25 -12.48
C LYS A 46 -7.92 3.51 -13.10
N LYS A 47 -8.05 2.19 -12.89
CA LYS A 47 -9.21 1.42 -13.35
C LYS A 47 -10.50 1.82 -12.61
N ALA A 48 -10.45 2.04 -11.31
CA ALA A 48 -11.59 2.45 -10.49
C ALA A 48 -12.06 3.87 -10.85
N VAL A 49 -11.14 4.82 -10.99
CA VAL A 49 -11.42 6.19 -11.46
C VAL A 49 -11.97 6.15 -12.88
N LYS A 50 -11.40 5.33 -13.78
CA LYS A 50 -11.93 5.18 -15.14
C LYS A 50 -13.34 4.59 -15.16
N GLN A 51 -13.65 3.64 -14.28
CA GLN A 51 -15.02 3.12 -14.12
C GLN A 51 -16.00 4.16 -13.55
N MET A 52 -15.57 5.03 -12.63
CA MET A 52 -16.40 6.13 -12.14
C MET A 52 -16.62 7.21 -13.21
N VAL A 53 -15.59 7.56 -13.99
CA VAL A 53 -15.70 8.54 -15.09
C VAL A 53 -16.49 7.97 -16.28
N SER A 54 -16.45 6.64 -16.49
CA SER A 54 -17.23 5.95 -17.53
C SER A 54 -18.67 5.62 -17.12
N LYS A 55 -19.12 5.95 -15.90
CA LYS A 55 -20.54 5.94 -15.55
C LYS A 55 -21.08 7.38 -15.70
N PRO A 56 -21.55 7.78 -16.89
CA PRO A 56 -22.33 9.01 -16.99
C PRO A 56 -23.54 8.85 -16.08
N ALA A 57 -23.88 9.94 -15.40
CA ALA A 57 -25.09 10.03 -14.61
C ALA A 57 -26.30 9.57 -15.44
N THR A 58 -26.81 8.37 -15.16
CA THR A 58 -28.20 8.06 -15.47
C THR A 58 -29.03 8.86 -14.47
N SER A 59 -29.31 10.09 -14.88
CA SER A 59 -30.50 10.82 -14.54
C SER A 59 -31.71 9.90 -14.59
N GLU A 60 -32.42 9.77 -13.48
CA GLU A 60 -33.86 9.49 -13.46
C GLU A 60 -34.44 10.05 -12.16
N GLN A 61 -34.90 11.30 -12.26
CA GLN A 61 -35.93 11.84 -11.39
C GLN A 61 -37.17 10.95 -11.56
N HIS A 62 -37.77 10.49 -10.47
CA HIS A 62 -39.13 9.98 -10.52
C HIS A 62 -40.01 10.81 -9.58
N ASN A 63 -40.99 11.46 -10.20
CA ASN A 63 -42.12 12.16 -9.61
C ASN A 63 -43.12 11.17 -9.00
#